data_AF-A0A077WNZ3-F1
#
_entry.id   AF-A0A077WNZ3-F1
#
_cell.length_a   1.000
_cell.length_b   1.000
_cell.length_c   1.000
_cell.angle_alpha   90.00
_cell.angle_beta   90.00
_cell.angle_gamma   90.00
#
_symmetry.space_group_name_H-M   'P 1'
#
loop_
_entity.id
_entity.type
_entity.pdbx_description
1 polymer ?
#
loop_
_entity_poly.entity_id
_entity_poly.type
_entity_poly.pdbx_seq_one_letter_code
_entity_poly.pdbx_strand_id
1 'polypeptide(L)'
;MSSIIEFEDAELSLFLNRCHVMPYYALSWILTWYSHDFVKFDKVARLFDLFIASPPLMPVYCASAVILLRRSEILTSEPDLLHSIIRHIPQDIDIERVIQLALQLANRYPALNLQKRTGVWLHDGSPVNTWDHEWKPLGWNDVPDTIQADRYLSEPILKEQWEDE
;
A
#
# COMPACT_ATOMS: atom_id res chain seq x y z
N MET A 1 4.28 -11.97 -11.62
CA MET A 1 3.47 -11.78 -10.41
C MET A 1 2.93 -10.37 -10.53
N SER A 2 1.65 -10.21 -10.91
CA SER A 2 1.08 -8.91 -11.29
C SER A 2 1.15 -7.92 -10.14
N SER A 3 1.97 -6.87 -10.27
CA SER A 3 2.17 -5.85 -9.25
C SER A 3 1.98 -4.44 -9.81
N ILE A 4 1.79 -3.45 -8.94
CA ILE A 4 1.72 -2.03 -9.34
C ILE A 4 3.00 -1.63 -10.10
N ILE A 5 4.16 -2.14 -9.67
CA ILE A 5 5.45 -1.89 -10.32
C ILE A 5 5.45 -2.45 -11.75
N GLU A 6 4.89 -3.65 -11.97
CA GLU A 6 4.78 -4.22 -13.31
C GLU A 6 3.92 -3.38 -14.26
N PHE A 7 2.86 -2.75 -13.74
CA PHE A 7 1.98 -1.90 -14.55
C PHE A 7 2.56 -0.51 -14.85
N GLU A 8 3.46 -0.01 -14.01
CA GLU A 8 4.12 1.30 -14.19
C GLU A 8 5.44 1.21 -14.94
N ASP A 9 6.23 0.17 -14.66
CA ASP A 9 7.59 0.04 -15.16
C ASP A 9 7.94 -1.44 -15.40
N ALA A 10 7.68 -1.88 -16.63
CA ALA A 10 7.96 -3.24 -17.06
C ALA A 10 9.46 -3.57 -17.00
N GLU A 11 10.36 -2.60 -17.27
CA GLU A 11 11.81 -2.82 -17.21
C GLU A 11 12.26 -3.09 -15.78
N LEU A 12 11.81 -2.26 -14.83
CA LEU A 12 12.10 -2.43 -13.41
C LEU A 12 11.54 -3.76 -12.88
N SER A 13 10.29 -4.09 -13.23
CA SER A 13 9.68 -5.36 -12.83
C SER A 13 10.44 -6.57 -13.38
N LEU A 14 10.83 -6.55 -14.66
CA LEU A 14 11.63 -7.61 -15.26
C LEU A 14 13.00 -7.76 -14.59
N PHE A 15 13.65 -6.65 -14.24
CA PHE A 15 14.92 -6.68 -13.51
C PHE A 15 14.79 -7.30 -12.12
N LEU A 16 13.78 -6.89 -11.34
CA LEU A 16 13.49 -7.47 -10.02
C LEU A 16 13.21 -8.98 -10.11
N ASN A 17 12.41 -9.39 -11.09
CA ASN A 17 12.09 -10.81 -11.33
C ASN A 17 13.35 -11.61 -11.72
N ARG A 18 14.22 -11.07 -12.58
CA ARG A 18 15.50 -11.71 -12.95
C ARG A 18 16.43 -11.90 -11.76
N CYS A 19 16.39 -10.99 -10.81
CA CYS A 19 17.16 -11.07 -9.57
C CYS A 19 16.44 -11.87 -8.47
N HIS A 20 15.31 -12.54 -8.79
CA HIS A 20 14.51 -13.31 -7.84
C HIS A 20 14.04 -12.51 -6.61
N VAL A 21 13.85 -11.20 -6.77
CA VAL A 21 13.38 -10.33 -5.70
C VAL A 21 11.87 -10.40 -5.59
N MET A 22 11.41 -11.02 -4.50
CA MET A 22 10.02 -11.02 -4.09
C MET A 22 9.72 -9.79 -3.22
N PRO A 23 8.48 -9.27 -3.19
CA PRO A 23 8.10 -8.05 -2.47
C PRO A 23 8.14 -8.15 -0.93
N TYR A 24 8.78 -9.18 -0.36
CA TYR A 24 8.95 -9.34 1.09
C TYR A 24 9.79 -8.23 1.72
N TYR A 25 10.58 -7.51 0.93
CA TYR A 25 11.35 -6.35 1.42
C TYR A 25 10.46 -5.26 2.02
N ALA A 26 9.21 -5.12 1.55
CA ALA A 26 8.26 -4.12 2.01
C ALA A 26 7.40 -4.57 3.20
N LEU A 27 7.56 -5.82 3.66
CA LEU A 27 6.69 -6.39 4.69
C LEU A 27 6.77 -5.59 6.00
N SER A 28 7.98 -5.27 6.47
CA SER A 28 8.15 -4.46 7.69
C SER A 28 7.58 -3.06 7.50
N TRP A 29 7.74 -2.47 6.31
CA TRP A 29 7.27 -1.13 5.99
C TRP A 29 5.75 -1.05 6.12
N ILE A 30 5.06 -2.02 5.52
CA ILE A 30 3.59 -2.05 5.52
C ILE A 30 3.06 -2.41 6.92
N LEU A 31 3.63 -3.40 7.60
CA LEU A 31 3.15 -3.83 8.93
C LEU A 31 3.32 -2.77 10.01
N THR A 32 4.39 -1.96 9.91
CA THR A 32 4.70 -0.94 10.92
C THR A 32 4.35 0.47 10.45
N TRP A 33 3.66 0.61 9.31
CA TRP A 33 3.42 1.91 8.67
C TRP A 33 4.68 2.78 8.62
N TYR A 34 5.80 2.14 8.23
CA TYR A 34 7.14 2.72 8.07
C TYR A 34 7.77 3.27 9.35
N SER A 35 7.12 3.13 10.52
CA SER A 35 7.61 3.70 11.78
C SER A 35 8.89 3.02 12.28
N HIS A 36 9.13 1.78 11.87
CA HIS A 36 10.36 1.05 12.21
C HIS A 36 11.54 1.46 11.30
N ASP A 37 11.26 1.89 10.07
CA ASP A 37 12.27 2.09 9.02
C ASP A 37 12.70 3.56 8.87
N PHE A 38 11.87 4.52 9.30
CA PHE A 38 12.26 5.94 9.37
C PHE A 38 12.73 6.34 10.77
N VAL A 39 13.89 7.00 10.82
CA VAL A 39 14.44 7.53 12.09
C VAL A 39 13.78 8.86 12.48
N LYS A 40 13.41 9.69 11.50
CA LYS A 40 12.85 11.01 11.78
C LYS A 40 11.34 10.93 12.00
N PHE A 41 10.90 11.42 13.16
CA PHE A 41 9.50 11.37 13.58
C PHE A 41 8.55 12.17 12.66
N ASP A 42 9.01 13.28 12.10
CA ASP A 42 8.23 14.12 11.17
C ASP A 42 7.76 13.33 9.93
N LYS A 43 8.64 12.50 9.35
CA LYS A 43 8.29 11.62 8.22
C LYS A 43 7.27 10.55 8.62
N VAL A 44 7.46 9.96 9.80
CA VAL A 44 6.53 8.94 10.33
C VAL A 44 5.16 9.56 10.56
N ALA A 45 5.09 10.68 11.28
CA ALA A 45 3.84 11.39 11.54
C ALA A 45 3.13 11.76 10.23
N ARG A 46 3.88 12.27 9.24
CA ARG A 46 3.31 12.65 7.94
C ARG A 46 2.72 11.47 7.16
N LEU A 47 3.34 10.29 7.23
CA LEU A 47 2.80 9.07 6.64
C LEU A 47 1.57 8.56 7.39
N PHE A 48 1.55 8.65 8.72
CA PHE A 48 0.37 8.28 9.52
C PHE A 48 -0.82 9.19 9.20
N ASP A 49 -0.61 10.50 9.06
CA ASP A 49 -1.65 11.44 8.61
C ASP A 49 -2.26 10.99 7.28
N LEU A 50 -1.41 10.58 6.32
CA LEU A 50 -1.86 10.04 5.04
C LEU A 50 -2.67 8.76 5.21
N PHE A 51 -2.14 7.77 5.95
CA PHE A 51 -2.74 6.43 6.03
C PHE A 51 -4.08 6.43 6.75
N ILE A 52 -4.23 7.22 7.81
CA ILE A 52 -5.50 7.35 8.53
C ILE A 52 -6.56 8.08 7.68
N ALA A 53 -6.12 8.99 6.81
CA ALA A 53 -7.01 9.75 5.93
C ALA A 53 -7.27 9.11 4.56
N SER A 54 -6.76 7.90 4.30
CA SER A 54 -6.79 7.25 2.98
C SER A 54 -7.30 5.81 3.04
N PRO A 55 -7.71 5.21 1.89
CA PRO A 55 -8.07 3.80 1.84
C PRO A 55 -6.98 2.89 2.40
N PRO A 56 -7.32 1.72 3.01
CA PRO A 56 -6.36 0.87 3.73
C PRO A 56 -5.19 0.34 2.88
N LEU A 57 -5.31 0.40 1.56
CA LEU A 57 -4.27 -0.02 0.62
C LEU A 57 -3.16 1.05 0.43
N MET A 58 -3.31 2.26 0.99
CA MET A 58 -2.36 3.38 0.87
C MET A 58 -0.89 3.02 1.21
N PRO A 59 -0.59 2.24 2.27
CA PRO A 59 0.78 1.81 2.56
C PRO A 59 1.44 1.00 1.43
N VAL A 60 0.65 0.24 0.66
CA VAL A 60 1.13 -0.56 -0.49
C VAL A 60 1.48 0.34 -1.68
N TYR A 61 0.69 1.38 -1.93
CA TYR A 61 1.02 2.38 -2.94
C TYR A 61 2.28 3.17 -2.55
N CYS A 62 2.46 3.49 -1.27
CA CYS A 62 3.70 4.11 -0.79
C CYS A 62 4.91 3.18 -1.00
N ALA A 63 4.77 1.88 -0.78
CA ALA A 63 5.87 0.93 -0.97
C ALA A 63 6.28 0.89 -2.45
N SER A 64 5.29 0.84 -3.34
CA SER A 64 5.50 0.90 -4.78
C SER A 64 6.15 2.22 -5.20
N ALA A 65 5.71 3.34 -4.64
CA ALA A 65 6.27 4.66 -4.91
C ALA A 65 7.74 4.78 -4.48
N VAL A 66 8.11 4.25 -3.31
CA VAL A 66 9.51 4.22 -2.85
C VAL A 66 10.39 3.47 -3.86
N ILE A 67 9.93 2.33 -4.36
CA ILE A 67 10.68 1.53 -5.34
C ILE A 67 10.79 2.24 -6.69
N LEU A 68 9.69 2.82 -7.18
CA LEU A 68 9.68 3.56 -8.44
C LEU A 68 10.58 4.82 -8.39
N LEU A 69 10.62 5.53 -7.26
CA LEU A 69 11.53 6.68 -7.10
C LEU A 69 13.00 6.26 -7.02
N ARG A 70 13.28 5.02 -6.62
CA ARG A 70 14.62 4.42 -6.56
C ARG A 70 14.97 3.60 -7.80
N ARG A 71 14.16 3.69 -8.87
CA ARG A 71 14.34 2.96 -10.13
C ARG A 71 15.79 2.95 -10.61
N SER A 72 16.41 4.13 -10.73
CA SER A 72 17.76 4.24 -11.28
C SER A 72 18.80 3.53 -10.41
N GLU A 73 18.73 3.70 -9.08
CA GLU A 73 19.60 3.02 -8.12
C GLU A 73 19.46 1.50 -8.27
N ILE A 74 18.23 1.01 -8.30
CA ILE A 74 17.91 -0.42 -8.40
C ILE A 74 18.43 -1.02 -9.71
N LEU A 75 18.16 -0.39 -10.86
CA LEU A 75 18.58 -0.91 -12.17
C LEU A 75 20.11 -0.91 -12.37
N THR A 76 20.82 -0.01 -11.67
CA THR A 76 22.30 0.02 -11.70
C THR A 76 22.96 -0.86 -10.65
N SER A 77 22.19 -1.46 -9.74
CA SER A 77 22.72 -2.28 -8.66
C SER A 77 23.19 -3.64 -9.17
N GLU A 78 24.24 -4.17 -8.55
CA GLU A 78 24.65 -5.56 -8.77
C GLU A 78 23.56 -6.52 -8.22
N PRO A 79 23.17 -7.57 -8.97
CA PRO A 79 22.11 -8.50 -8.55
C PRO A 79 22.31 -9.08 -7.14
N ASP A 80 23.55 -9.37 -6.76
CA ASP A 80 23.90 -9.96 -5.46
C ASP A 80 23.68 -8.99 -4.29
N LEU A 81 23.77 -7.68 -4.54
CA LEU A 81 23.60 -6.63 -3.53
C LEU A 81 22.17 -6.11 -3.46
N LEU A 82 21.36 -6.37 -4.49
CA LEU A 82 20.02 -5.81 -4.64
C LEU A 82 19.11 -6.10 -3.44
N HIS A 83 19.15 -7.33 -2.89
CA HIS A 83 18.34 -7.69 -1.72
C HIS A 83 18.67 -6.84 -0.48
N SER A 84 19.93 -6.45 -0.31
CA SER A 84 20.35 -5.56 0.79
C SER A 84 19.87 -4.13 0.52
N ILE A 85 20.05 -3.65 -0.70
CA ILE A 85 19.70 -2.27 -1.10
C ILE A 85 18.19 -2.02 -1.02
N ILE A 86 17.38 -2.93 -1.54
CA ILE A 86 15.94 -2.72 -1.69
C ILE A 86 15.19 -2.76 -0.35
N ARG A 87 15.73 -3.46 0.65
CA ARG A 87 15.16 -3.55 2.00
C ARG A 87 15.28 -2.24 2.79
N HIS A 88 16.31 -1.45 2.53
CA HIS A 88 16.56 -0.21 3.27
C HIS A 88 15.95 0.98 2.56
N ILE A 89 15.17 1.78 3.28
CA ILE A 89 14.64 3.05 2.78
C ILE A 89 15.70 4.14 3.03
N PRO A 90 16.14 4.87 1.99
CA PRO A 90 17.05 6.01 2.16
C PRO A 90 16.45 7.05 3.11
N GLN A 91 17.18 7.43 4.15
CA GLN A 91 16.66 8.33 5.18
C GLN A 91 16.47 9.77 4.68
N ASP A 92 17.09 10.13 3.57
CA ASP A 92 17.00 11.40 2.87
C ASP A 92 15.91 11.43 1.78
N ILE A 93 15.21 10.31 1.52
CA ILE A 93 14.12 10.25 0.54
C ILE A 93 13.08 11.35 0.80
N ASP A 94 12.67 12.05 -0.25
CA ASP A 94 11.63 13.07 -0.18
C ASP A 94 10.27 12.42 0.05
N ILE A 95 9.75 12.56 1.26
CA ILE A 95 8.51 11.91 1.66
C ILE A 95 7.28 12.50 0.96
N GLU A 96 7.27 13.80 0.68
CA GLU A 96 6.16 14.42 -0.05
C GLU A 96 6.13 13.92 -1.48
N ARG A 97 7.31 13.67 -2.09
CA ARG A 97 7.38 13.07 -3.41
C ARG A 97 6.86 11.62 -3.41
N VAL A 98 7.18 10.83 -2.38
CA VAL A 98 6.63 9.47 -2.18
C VAL A 98 5.10 9.55 -2.09
N ILE A 99 4.57 10.44 -1.25
CA ILE A 99 3.12 10.61 -1.04
C ILE A 99 2.42 11.01 -2.34
N GLN A 100 2.96 12.00 -3.07
CA GLN A 100 2.40 12.44 -4.35
C GLN A 100 2.31 11.29 -5.36
N LEU A 101 3.37 10.50 -5.49
CA LEU A 101 3.37 9.36 -6.40
C LEU A 101 2.40 8.28 -5.92
N ALA A 102 2.37 7.97 -4.62
CA ALA A 102 1.43 7.00 -4.06
C ALA A 102 -0.03 7.35 -4.34
N LEU A 103 -0.41 8.63 -4.18
CA LEU A 103 -1.74 9.12 -4.53
C LEU A 103 -2.04 8.98 -6.03
N GLN A 104 -1.07 9.25 -6.91
CA GLN A 104 -1.21 9.04 -8.35
C GLN A 104 -1.44 7.56 -8.70
N LEU A 105 -0.67 6.66 -8.06
CA LEU A 105 -0.82 5.22 -8.24
C LEU A 105 -2.18 4.73 -7.74
N ALA A 106 -2.65 5.22 -6.59
CA ALA A 106 -3.96 4.87 -6.04
C ALA A 106 -5.10 5.28 -6.98
N ASN A 107 -5.02 6.47 -7.57
CA ASN A 107 -6.00 6.95 -8.55
C ASN A 107 -5.97 6.16 -9.86
N ARG A 108 -4.78 5.75 -10.31
CA ARG A 108 -4.62 4.99 -11.58
C ARG A 108 -5.00 3.52 -11.44
N TYR A 109 -4.74 2.93 -10.28
CA TYR A 109 -5.03 1.54 -9.98
C TYR A 109 -5.88 1.40 -8.72
N PRO A 110 -7.17 1.79 -8.74
CA PRO A 110 -8.07 1.58 -7.61
C PRO A 110 -8.11 0.10 -7.18
N ALA A 111 -8.43 -0.17 -5.91
CA ALA A 111 -8.41 -1.54 -5.36
C ALA A 111 -9.20 -2.55 -6.21
N LEU A 112 -10.41 -2.18 -6.67
CA LEU A 112 -11.21 -3.02 -7.56
C LEU A 112 -10.51 -3.31 -8.91
N ASN A 113 -9.78 -2.34 -9.45
CA ASN A 113 -9.03 -2.52 -10.68
C ASN A 113 -7.86 -3.49 -10.48
N LEU A 114 -7.16 -3.41 -9.34
CA LEU A 114 -6.08 -4.33 -8.99
C LEU A 114 -6.59 -5.76 -8.79
N GLN A 115 -7.70 -5.95 -8.08
CA GLN A 115 -8.30 -7.28 -7.88
C GLN A 115 -8.69 -7.92 -9.23
N LYS A 116 -9.36 -7.16 -10.11
CA LYS A 116 -9.72 -7.63 -11.47
C LYS A 116 -8.51 -8.02 -12.32
N ARG A 117 -7.41 -7.25 -12.25
CA ARG A 117 -6.20 -7.52 -13.05
C ARG A 117 -5.40 -8.69 -12.53
N THR A 118 -5.38 -8.90 -11.21
CA THR A 118 -4.60 -9.95 -10.55
C THR A 118 -5.38 -11.27 -10.46
N GLY A 119 -6.71 -11.21 -10.51
CA GLY A 119 -7.58 -12.34 -10.21
C GLY A 119 -7.65 -12.67 -8.72
N VAL A 120 -7.01 -11.88 -7.86
CA VAL A 120 -7.05 -12.04 -6.41
C VAL A 120 -8.14 -11.13 -5.86
N TRP A 121 -9.17 -11.74 -5.29
CA TRP A 121 -10.28 -11.03 -4.67
C TRP A 121 -10.06 -10.97 -3.16
N LEU A 122 -10.34 -9.80 -2.59
CA LEU A 122 -10.47 -9.61 -1.16
C LEU A 122 -11.92 -9.88 -0.78
N HIS A 123 -12.12 -10.24 0.49
CA HIS A 123 -13.46 -10.48 1.00
C HIS A 123 -14.35 -9.25 0.79
N ASP A 124 -15.63 -9.45 0.46
CA ASP A 124 -16.62 -8.37 0.31
C ASP A 124 -16.68 -7.42 1.52
N GLY A 125 -16.53 -7.94 2.74
CA GLY A 125 -16.46 -7.16 4.00
C GLY A 125 -15.06 -6.62 4.33
N SER A 126 -14.09 -6.75 3.44
CA SER A 126 -12.76 -6.17 3.64
C SER A 126 -12.86 -4.64 3.70
N PRO A 127 -12.17 -3.97 4.65
CA PRO A 127 -12.09 -2.51 4.69
C PRO A 127 -11.59 -1.86 3.38
N VAL A 128 -10.89 -2.63 2.53
CA VAL A 128 -10.47 -2.18 1.20
C VAL A 128 -11.65 -2.09 0.23
N ASN A 129 -12.56 -3.06 0.28
CA ASN A 129 -13.75 -3.12 -0.58
C ASN A 129 -14.87 -2.24 -0.03
N THR A 130 -14.91 -2.05 1.30
CA THR A 130 -15.98 -1.30 1.96
C THR A 130 -15.72 0.19 2.14
N TRP A 131 -14.48 0.63 1.92
CA TRP A 131 -14.03 2.01 2.16
C TRP A 131 -14.99 3.09 1.65
N ASP A 132 -15.39 3.04 0.37
CA ASP A 132 -16.15 4.13 -0.26
C ASP A 132 -17.57 4.31 0.32
N HIS A 133 -18.13 3.29 0.99
CA HIS A 133 -19.48 3.36 1.55
C HIS A 133 -19.52 3.36 3.08
N GLU A 134 -18.53 2.77 3.73
CA GLU A 134 -18.43 2.75 5.20
C GLU A 134 -17.66 3.94 5.75
N TRP A 135 -16.60 4.37 5.06
CA TRP A 135 -15.79 5.51 5.48
C TRP A 135 -16.36 6.83 4.97
N LYS A 136 -17.26 7.43 5.75
CA LYS A 136 -17.89 8.70 5.40
C LYS A 136 -17.03 9.88 5.87
N PRO A 137 -16.67 10.83 4.98
CA PRO A 137 -16.06 12.08 5.40
C PRO A 137 -17.10 12.88 6.21
N LEU A 138 -16.80 13.14 7.47
CA LEU A 138 -17.62 13.97 8.35
C LEU A 138 -17.11 15.41 8.33
N GLY A 139 -18.03 16.36 8.22
CA GLY A 139 -17.79 17.76 8.48
C GLY A 139 -17.64 18.06 9.97
N TRP A 140 -17.15 19.25 10.30
CA TRP A 140 -16.88 19.65 11.69
C TRP A 140 -18.10 19.58 12.63
N ASN A 141 -19.29 19.85 12.10
CA ASN A 141 -20.54 19.83 12.88
C ASN A 141 -21.32 18.51 12.75
N ASP A 142 -20.80 17.54 11.99
CA ASP A 142 -21.48 16.27 11.80
C ASP A 142 -21.27 15.40 13.05
N VAL A 143 -22.34 14.72 13.47
CA VAL A 143 -22.29 13.76 14.56
C VAL A 143 -22.04 12.38 13.96
N PRO A 144 -21.01 11.63 14.38
CA PRO A 144 -20.80 10.26 13.93
C PRO A 144 -22.03 9.39 14.21
N ASP A 145 -22.41 8.55 13.24
CA ASP A 145 -23.49 7.59 13.41
C ASP A 145 -23.02 6.43 14.31
N THR A 146 -23.20 6.60 15.62
CA THR A 146 -22.79 5.60 16.62
C THR A 146 -23.57 4.30 16.48
N ILE A 147 -24.83 4.36 16.01
CA ILE A 147 -25.67 3.17 15.82
C ILE A 147 -25.12 2.34 14.66
N GLN A 148 -24.73 2.99 13.56
CA GLN A 148 -24.05 2.31 12.45
C GLN A 148 -22.71 1.72 12.91
N ALA A 149 -21.93 2.46 13.69
CA ALA A 149 -20.64 1.98 14.21
C ALA A 149 -20.77 0.71 15.08
N ASP A 150 -21.77 0.67 15.97
CA ASP A 150 -22.03 -0.49 16.83
C ASP A 150 -22.44 -1.74 16.03
N ARG A 151 -23.05 -1.57 14.85
CA ARG A 151 -23.41 -2.70 13.99
C ARG A 151 -22.19 -3.47 13.50
N TYR A 152 -21.11 -2.78 13.11
CA TYR A 152 -19.88 -3.43 12.65
C TYR A 152 -19.29 -4.41 13.66
N LEU A 153 -19.41 -4.12 14.96
CA LEU A 153 -18.92 -5.00 16.02
C LEU A 153 -19.85 -6.19 16.30
N SER A 154 -21.11 -6.11 15.84
CA SER A 154 -22.17 -7.08 16.11
C SER A 154 -22.48 -8.00 14.93
N GLU A 155 -22.11 -7.60 13.71
CA GLU A 155 -22.37 -8.37 12.50
C GLU A 155 -21.40 -9.57 12.41
N PRO A 156 -21.92 -10.79 12.22
CA PRO A 156 -21.08 -11.95 12.02
C PRO A 156 -20.37 -11.82 10.67
N ILE A 157 -19.05 -12.01 10.64
CA ILE A 157 -18.29 -12.10 9.40
C ILE A 157 -18.80 -13.32 8.63
N LEU A 158 -19.50 -13.08 7.52
CA LEU A 158 -20.04 -14.13 6.67
C LEU A 158 -18.89 -14.77 5.90
N LYS A 159 -18.57 -16.02 6.23
CA LYS A 159 -17.58 -16.79 5.50
C LYS A 159 -18.00 -16.91 4.02
N GLU A 160 -17.14 -16.46 3.12
CA GLU A 160 -17.43 -16.56 1.69
C GLU A 160 -17.24 -18.00 1.18
N GLN A 161 -18.04 -18.38 0.18
CA GLN A 161 -18.09 -19.76 -0.32
C GLN A 161 -16.75 -20.27 -0.85
N TRP A 162 -15.89 -19.35 -1.31
CA TRP A 162 -14.56 -19.65 -1.87
C TRP A 162 -13.44 -19.69 -0.82
N GLU A 163 -13.72 -19.40 0.47
CA GLU A 163 -12.71 -19.52 1.54
C GLU A 163 -12.48 -20.96 2.01
N ASP A 164 -13.35 -21.90 1.63
CA ASP A 164 -13.28 -23.33 1.94
C ASP A 164 -12.70 -24.18 0.79
N GLU A 165 -12.34 -23.56 -0.34
CA GLU A 165 -11.69 -24.19 -1.50
C GLU A 165 -10.17 -24.04 -1.47
#